data_AF-A0A0G0TPS1-F1
#
_entry.id   AF-A0A0G0TPS1-F1
#
_cell.length_a   1.000
_cell.length_b   1.000
_cell.length_c   1.000
_cell.angle_alpha   90.00
_cell.angle_beta   90.00
_cell.angle_gamma   90.00
#
_symmetry.space_group_name_H-M   'P 1'
#
loop_
_entity.id
_entity.type
_entity.pdbx_description
1 polymer ?
#
loop_
_entity_poly.entity_id
_entity_poly.type
_entity_poly.pdbx_seq_one_letter_code
_entity_poly.pdbx_strand_id
1 'polypeptide(L)'
;MKKKFQISKFLFILLFFLLAGQTALATDNPSIYFEGPIESSIFLSDFVVNVFIDTDKPINAVDLEIFYPKDKLKFLSFDNTGSIVDIWQTTPKVLSNGNIGLTGGLFRSFVGKGGLIMSLSFRAQSSGQYKLSLAKSNIYMADGKGTKIPVDISAYTISVKENKEIISLPVSSHSQTPFNSDKSIPELFVEKAQSPVEGSSLIVFYATDAESGIKQTQMRTKKWWTFSSWQDVVNPVLYPNGAWSIEFKVANNTGLENIKSIFYFLELCKKVLIVLFFVFILVFIVFKVYNNRK
;
A
#
# COMPACT_ATOMS: atom_id res chain seq x y z
N MET A 1 44.57 -42.90 40.87
CA MET A 1 43.68 -41.70 40.91
C MET A 1 44.19 -40.52 40.06
N LYS A 2 44.42 -40.66 38.73
CA LYS A 2 44.89 -39.53 37.89
C LYS A 2 44.20 -39.37 36.51
N LYS A 3 43.13 -40.14 36.19
CA LYS A 3 42.42 -40.05 34.89
C LYS A 3 41.21 -39.10 34.86
N LYS A 4 40.68 -38.66 36.01
CA LYS A 4 39.49 -37.79 36.07
C LYS A 4 39.74 -36.32 35.71
N PHE A 5 40.99 -35.83 35.78
CA PHE A 5 41.31 -34.41 35.57
C PHE A 5 41.51 -34.00 34.10
N GLN A 6 41.72 -34.97 33.19
CA GLN A 6 41.89 -34.71 31.75
C GLN A 6 40.54 -34.58 31.03
N ILE A 7 39.51 -35.30 31.49
CA ILE A 7 38.18 -35.33 30.86
C ILE A 7 37.44 -34.00 31.03
N SER A 8 37.56 -33.32 32.19
CA SER A 8 36.88 -32.03 32.40
C SER A 8 37.49 -30.90 31.57
N LYS A 9 38.81 -30.90 31.34
CA LYS A 9 39.48 -29.92 30.47
C LYS A 9 39.10 -30.12 29.01
N PHE A 10 38.96 -31.38 28.56
CA PHE A 10 38.49 -31.70 27.22
C PHE A 10 37.04 -31.27 27.01
N LEU A 11 36.16 -31.50 27.98
CA LEU A 11 34.77 -31.01 27.97
C LEU A 11 34.69 -29.48 27.98
N PHE A 12 35.57 -28.80 28.71
CA PHE A 12 35.62 -27.33 28.74
C PHE A 12 36.09 -26.74 27.40
N ILE A 13 37.09 -27.36 26.75
CA ILE A 13 37.56 -26.96 25.42
C ILE A 13 36.48 -27.23 24.36
N LEU A 14 35.78 -28.37 24.44
CA LEU A 14 34.67 -28.69 23.54
C LEU A 14 33.50 -27.70 23.69
N LEU A 15 33.18 -27.32 24.94
CA LEU A 15 32.16 -26.31 25.24
C LEU A 15 32.59 -24.92 24.73
N PHE A 16 33.87 -24.56 24.86
CA PHE A 16 34.42 -23.32 24.30
C PHE A 16 34.34 -23.29 22.76
N PHE A 17 34.58 -24.41 22.09
CA PHE A 17 34.40 -24.54 20.63
C PHE A 17 32.91 -24.53 20.21
N LEU A 18 31.99 -25.06 21.02
CA LEU A 18 30.54 -24.98 20.78
C LEU A 18 29.99 -23.57 20.97
N LEU A 19 30.59 -22.75 21.84
CA LEU A 19 30.23 -21.34 22.05
C LEU A 19 30.94 -20.39 21.06
N ALA A 20 32.14 -20.73 20.58
CA ALA A 20 32.89 -19.92 19.62
C ALA A 20 32.44 -20.10 18.16
N GLY A 21 31.60 -21.09 17.87
CA GLY A 21 31.19 -21.47 16.52
C GLY A 21 29.97 -20.75 15.94
N GLN A 22 29.44 -19.70 16.56
CA GLN A 22 28.39 -18.89 15.94
C GLN A 22 29.03 -17.79 15.09
N THR A 23 29.57 -18.16 13.93
CA THR A 23 29.79 -17.18 12.87
C THR A 23 28.41 -16.71 12.41
N ALA A 24 28.03 -15.48 12.78
CA ALA A 24 26.91 -14.81 12.14
C ALA A 24 27.21 -14.80 10.64
N LEU A 25 26.49 -15.61 9.86
CA LEU A 25 26.53 -15.48 8.41
C LEU A 25 26.09 -14.05 8.13
N ALA A 26 27.00 -13.25 7.56
CA ALA A 26 26.65 -11.94 7.04
C ALA A 26 25.58 -12.19 5.98
N THR A 27 24.34 -11.90 6.33
CA THR A 27 23.21 -11.92 5.42
C THR A 27 23.07 -10.53 4.87
N ASP A 28 23.11 -10.41 3.54
CA ASP A 28 23.11 -9.14 2.86
C ASP A 28 21.88 -8.31 3.29
N ASN A 29 22.05 -6.99 3.36
CA ASN A 29 20.91 -6.13 3.60
C ASN A 29 20.01 -6.15 2.34
N PRO A 30 18.68 -6.04 2.49
CA PRO A 30 17.84 -5.66 1.36
C PRO A 30 18.43 -4.45 0.63
N SER A 31 18.37 -4.44 -0.69
CA SER A 31 18.80 -3.31 -1.51
C SER A 31 17.59 -2.68 -2.18
N ILE A 32 17.38 -1.38 -1.97
CA ILE A 32 16.41 -0.60 -2.75
C ILE A 32 17.15 0.21 -3.81
N TYR A 33 16.64 0.12 -5.02
CA TYR A 33 17.22 0.77 -6.18
C TYR A 33 16.15 1.30 -7.11
N PHE A 34 16.60 2.14 -8.03
CA PHE A 34 15.76 2.82 -9.00
C PHE A 34 16.21 2.44 -10.40
N GLU A 35 15.26 2.26 -11.32
CA GLU A 35 15.53 2.07 -12.73
C GLU A 35 14.70 3.04 -13.57
N GLY A 36 15.32 3.58 -14.62
CA GLY A 36 14.70 4.56 -15.50
C GLY A 36 15.70 5.06 -16.55
N PRO A 37 15.28 6.00 -17.41
CA PRO A 37 16.15 6.58 -18.42
C PRO A 37 17.25 7.46 -17.80
N ILE A 38 18.52 7.06 -17.97
CA ILE A 38 19.70 7.83 -17.53
C ILE A 38 19.91 9.14 -18.31
N GLU A 39 19.35 9.24 -19.51
CA GLU A 39 19.29 10.47 -20.31
C GLU A 39 17.86 10.73 -20.78
N SER A 40 17.42 12.00 -20.74
CA SER A 40 16.21 12.44 -21.44
C SER A 40 16.53 13.63 -22.34
N SER A 41 15.94 13.63 -23.53
CA SER A 41 16.34 14.52 -24.63
C SER A 41 15.45 15.75 -24.82
N ILE A 42 14.37 15.90 -24.04
CA ILE A 42 13.33 16.91 -24.33
C ILE A 42 12.96 17.67 -23.05
N PHE A 43 13.13 18.99 -23.10
CA PHE A 43 12.50 19.92 -22.15
C PHE A 43 10.98 19.66 -22.12
N LEU A 44 10.40 19.45 -20.93
CA LEU A 44 9.00 19.01 -20.73
C LEU A 44 8.67 17.55 -21.08
N SER A 45 9.65 16.67 -21.33
CA SER A 45 9.34 15.24 -21.44
C SER A 45 8.95 14.64 -20.10
N ASP A 46 7.98 13.74 -20.18
CA ASP A 46 7.63 12.84 -19.10
C ASP A 46 8.56 11.61 -19.15
N PHE A 47 8.97 11.14 -17.98
CA PHE A 47 9.75 9.92 -17.84
C PHE A 47 9.28 9.15 -16.60
N VAL A 48 9.50 7.84 -16.64
CA VAL A 48 9.12 6.94 -15.55
C VAL A 48 10.38 6.46 -14.83
N VAL A 49 10.33 6.45 -13.50
CA VAL A 49 11.34 5.86 -12.62
C VAL A 49 10.67 4.79 -11.78
N ASN A 50 11.14 3.55 -11.93
CA ASN A 50 10.68 2.41 -11.16
C ASN A 50 11.52 2.29 -9.89
N VAL A 51 10.88 1.90 -8.80
CA VAL A 51 11.53 1.62 -7.51
C VAL A 51 11.43 0.13 -7.23
N PHE A 52 12.58 -0.53 -7.05
CA PHE A 52 12.68 -1.96 -6.86
C PHE A 52 13.35 -2.31 -5.53
N ILE A 53 13.08 -3.52 -5.06
CA ILE A 53 13.77 -4.12 -3.92
C ILE A 53 14.30 -5.52 -4.24
N ASP A 54 15.54 -5.75 -3.82
CA ASP A 54 16.18 -7.06 -3.74
C ASP A 54 16.33 -7.45 -2.26
N THR A 55 15.97 -8.68 -1.89
CA THR A 55 16.15 -9.17 -0.52
C THR A 55 16.21 -10.70 -0.45
N ASP A 56 17.07 -11.22 0.43
CA ASP A 56 17.15 -12.62 0.84
C ASP A 56 16.31 -12.92 2.11
N LYS A 57 15.78 -11.87 2.75
CA LYS A 57 14.94 -11.95 3.95
C LYS A 57 13.48 -11.77 3.59
N PRO A 58 12.56 -12.54 4.21
CA PRO A 58 11.13 -12.35 3.97
C PRO A 58 10.69 -11.01 4.56
N ILE A 59 10.20 -10.11 3.70
CA ILE A 59 9.66 -8.81 4.08
C ILE A 59 8.14 -8.77 3.86
N ASN A 60 7.42 -7.95 4.62
CA ASN A 60 5.97 -7.81 4.48
C ASN A 60 5.46 -6.36 4.56
N ALA A 61 6.32 -5.38 4.79
CA ALA A 61 5.93 -3.98 4.73
C ALA A 61 7.08 -3.07 4.33
N VAL A 62 6.72 -1.98 3.66
CA VAL A 62 7.61 -0.91 3.21
C VAL A 62 7.06 0.44 3.66
N ASP A 63 7.94 1.30 4.16
CA ASP A 63 7.64 2.68 4.49
C ASP A 63 8.79 3.57 4.00
N LEU A 64 8.58 4.18 2.83
CA LEU A 64 9.61 4.87 2.08
C LEU A 64 9.27 6.35 1.92
N GLU A 65 10.33 7.14 1.82
CA GLU A 65 10.24 8.54 1.44
C GLU A 65 11.31 8.83 0.40
N ILE A 66 10.88 9.28 -0.77
CA ILE A 66 11.73 9.52 -1.93
C ILE A 66 11.93 11.02 -2.08
N PHE A 67 13.19 11.44 -1.96
CA PHE A 67 13.63 12.77 -2.30
C PHE A 67 13.77 12.92 -3.82
N TYR A 68 13.32 14.07 -4.32
CA TYR A 68 13.53 14.52 -5.69
C TYR A 68 13.63 16.07 -5.71
N PRO A 69 14.37 16.68 -6.65
CA PRO A 69 14.49 18.13 -6.75
C PRO A 69 13.21 18.75 -7.32
N LYS A 70 12.25 19.06 -6.45
CA LYS A 70 10.90 19.57 -6.80
C LYS A 70 10.86 20.92 -7.54
N ASP A 71 11.96 21.66 -7.55
CA ASP A 71 12.17 22.88 -8.31
C ASP A 71 12.61 22.61 -9.77
N LYS A 72 12.99 21.36 -10.07
CA LYS A 72 13.50 20.91 -11.37
C LYS A 72 12.67 19.79 -11.99
N LEU A 73 12.04 18.98 -11.15
CA LEU A 73 11.20 17.86 -11.54
C LEU A 73 9.81 18.04 -10.94
N LYS A 74 8.78 17.87 -11.77
CA LYS A 74 7.40 17.81 -11.31
C LYS A 74 6.97 16.35 -11.23
N PHE A 75 6.56 15.91 -10.04
CA PHE A 75 5.87 14.63 -9.89
C PHE A 75 4.48 14.70 -10.53
N LEU A 76 4.14 13.73 -11.38
CA LEU A 76 2.89 13.71 -12.14
C LEU A 76 1.90 12.69 -11.58
N SER A 77 2.33 11.45 -11.47
CA SER A 77 1.50 10.32 -11.08
C SER A 77 2.38 9.14 -10.63
N PHE A 78 1.74 8.14 -10.03
CA PHE A 78 2.35 6.84 -9.78
C PHE A 78 1.52 5.75 -10.47
N ASP A 79 2.15 4.61 -10.72
CA ASP A 79 1.53 3.38 -11.17
C ASP A 79 2.00 2.23 -10.27
N ASN A 80 1.07 1.38 -9.85
CA ASN A 80 1.31 0.22 -9.00
C ASN A 80 1.07 -1.11 -9.74
N THR A 81 0.87 -1.09 -11.05
CA THR A 81 0.73 -2.28 -11.87
C THR A 81 1.97 -3.16 -11.74
N GLY A 82 1.77 -4.42 -11.34
CA GLY A 82 2.86 -5.37 -11.10
C GLY A 82 3.66 -5.11 -9.80
N SER A 83 3.20 -4.20 -8.94
CA SER A 83 3.81 -3.97 -7.63
C SER A 83 3.70 -5.21 -6.73
N ILE A 84 4.73 -5.46 -5.93
CA ILE A 84 4.70 -6.45 -4.83
C ILE A 84 3.85 -5.97 -3.65
N VAL A 85 3.53 -4.67 -3.59
CA VAL A 85 2.76 -4.08 -2.49
C VAL A 85 1.26 -4.26 -2.74
N ASP A 86 0.64 -5.10 -1.91
CA ASP A 86 -0.78 -5.45 -2.04
C ASP A 86 -1.72 -4.42 -1.40
N ILE A 87 -1.26 -3.71 -0.36
CA ILE A 87 -2.09 -2.82 0.44
C ILE A 87 -1.34 -1.53 0.78
N TRP A 88 -1.99 -0.39 0.60
CA TRP A 88 -1.40 0.93 0.84
C TRP A 88 -2.05 1.61 2.04
N GLN A 89 -1.29 1.77 3.13
CA GLN A 89 -1.68 2.68 4.23
C GLN A 89 -1.57 4.14 3.77
N THR A 90 -0.51 4.45 3.02
CA THR A 90 -0.33 5.72 2.33
C THR A 90 0.09 5.41 0.91
N THR A 91 -0.79 5.66 -0.06
CA THR A 91 -0.42 5.64 -1.47
C THR A 91 0.61 6.72 -1.77
N PRO A 92 1.41 6.56 -2.83
CA PRO A 92 2.43 7.54 -3.20
C PRO A 92 1.85 8.94 -3.36
N LYS A 93 2.33 9.87 -2.55
CA LYS A 93 1.91 11.28 -2.60
C LYS A 93 3.03 12.20 -2.18
N VAL A 94 2.96 13.45 -2.65
CA VAL A 94 3.85 14.51 -2.17
C VAL A 94 3.48 14.87 -0.73
N LEU A 95 4.43 14.73 0.19
CA LEU A 95 4.31 15.07 1.60
C LEU A 95 4.49 16.57 1.83
N SER A 96 4.22 17.05 3.05
CA SER A 96 4.38 18.46 3.43
C SER A 96 5.81 18.99 3.26
N ASN A 97 6.82 18.13 3.38
CA ASN A 97 8.22 18.49 3.11
C ASN A 97 8.57 18.52 1.61
N GLY A 98 7.68 18.03 0.75
CA GLY A 98 7.83 17.97 -0.70
C GLY A 98 8.47 16.69 -1.24
N ASN A 99 8.77 15.71 -0.39
CA ASN A 99 9.20 14.37 -0.82
C ASN A 99 7.98 13.50 -1.19
N ILE A 100 8.19 12.41 -1.93
CA ILE A 100 7.13 11.42 -2.19
C ILE A 100 7.14 10.39 -1.06
N GLY A 101 6.08 10.33 -0.27
CA GLY A 101 5.91 9.34 0.78
C GLY A 101 5.01 8.20 0.33
N LEU A 102 5.37 6.98 0.71
CA LEU A 102 4.55 5.80 0.52
C LEU A 102 4.71 4.82 1.68
N THR A 103 3.62 4.17 2.07
CA THR A 103 3.61 3.14 3.10
C THR A 103 2.64 2.05 2.70
N GLY A 104 3.12 0.81 2.66
CA GLY A 104 2.31 -0.33 2.24
C GLY A 104 2.76 -1.66 2.83
N GLY A 105 1.88 -2.64 2.76
CA GLY A 105 2.06 -4.00 3.23
C GLY A 105 1.89 -5.01 2.10
N LEU A 106 2.38 -6.21 2.34
CA LEU A 106 2.28 -7.36 1.46
C LEU A 106 1.50 -8.47 2.19
N PHE A 107 0.48 -9.03 1.55
CA PHE A 107 -0.30 -10.16 2.09
C PHE A 107 0.55 -11.43 2.15
N ARG A 108 1.40 -11.62 1.15
CA ARG A 108 2.41 -12.68 1.11
C ARG A 108 3.78 -12.04 1.24
N SER A 109 4.64 -12.60 2.09
CA SER A 109 6.00 -12.09 2.23
C SER A 109 6.75 -12.14 0.90
N PHE A 110 7.56 -11.13 0.60
CA PHE A 110 8.44 -11.11 -0.55
C PHE A 110 9.87 -11.54 -0.18
N VAL A 111 10.45 -12.40 -1.01
CA VAL A 111 11.87 -12.79 -1.02
C VAL A 111 12.27 -12.93 -2.48
N GLY A 112 13.38 -12.31 -2.90
CA GLY A 112 13.85 -12.39 -4.27
C GLY A 112 14.47 -11.09 -4.75
N LYS A 113 14.64 -10.99 -6.07
CA LYS A 113 15.20 -9.83 -6.76
C LYS A 113 14.18 -9.20 -7.69
N GLY A 114 14.32 -7.91 -7.96
CA GLY A 114 13.46 -7.16 -8.89
C GLY A 114 12.02 -7.02 -8.41
N GLY A 115 11.79 -6.99 -7.09
CA GLY A 115 10.45 -6.74 -6.54
C GLY A 115 10.04 -5.29 -6.81
N LEU A 116 9.14 -5.06 -7.77
CA LEU A 116 8.64 -3.72 -8.08
C LEU A 116 7.85 -3.19 -6.89
N ILE A 117 8.27 -2.08 -6.29
CA ILE A 117 7.50 -1.40 -5.25
C ILE A 117 6.48 -0.46 -5.91
N MET A 118 6.91 0.31 -6.91
CA MET A 118 6.08 1.29 -7.60
C MET A 118 6.81 1.93 -8.79
N SER A 119 6.03 2.49 -9.70
CA SER A 119 6.49 3.30 -10.83
C SER A 119 6.10 4.76 -10.62
N LEU A 120 7.02 5.69 -10.85
CA LEU A 120 6.83 7.14 -10.65
C LEU A 120 7.01 7.90 -11.94
N SER A 121 6.01 8.70 -12.30
CA SER A 121 6.06 9.57 -13.48
C SER A 121 6.47 10.98 -13.08
N PHE A 122 7.49 11.51 -13.77
CA PHE A 122 8.01 12.85 -13.58
C PHE A 122 8.06 13.63 -14.89
N ARG A 123 7.93 14.96 -14.81
CA ARG A 123 8.24 15.89 -15.89
C ARG A 123 9.45 16.73 -15.55
N ALA A 124 10.43 16.79 -16.45
CA ALA A 124 11.54 17.73 -16.31
C ALA A 124 11.10 19.17 -16.61
N GLN A 125 11.36 20.08 -15.68
CA GLN A 125 11.01 21.51 -15.78
C GLN A 125 12.17 22.37 -16.30
N SER A 126 13.39 21.83 -16.30
CA SER A 126 14.59 22.47 -16.85
C SER A 126 15.58 21.40 -17.32
N SER A 127 16.65 21.83 -17.99
CA SER A 127 17.82 20.99 -18.27
C SER A 127 18.75 20.91 -17.05
N GLY A 128 19.53 19.83 -16.95
CA GLY A 128 20.47 19.59 -15.86
C GLY A 128 20.53 18.13 -15.43
N GLN A 129 21.38 17.85 -14.45
CA GLN A 129 21.45 16.54 -13.80
C GLN A 129 20.64 16.55 -12.50
N TYR A 130 19.77 15.55 -12.35
CA TYR A 130 18.86 15.44 -11.21
C TYR A 130 19.03 14.11 -10.52
N LYS A 131 19.02 14.13 -9.19
CA LYS A 131 19.20 12.96 -8.34
C LYS A 131 17.90 12.63 -7.63
N LEU A 132 17.45 11.38 -7.70
CA LEU A 132 16.43 10.82 -6.83
C LEU A 132 17.11 9.89 -5.82
N SER A 133 16.63 9.89 -4.58
CA SER A 133 17.18 9.04 -3.52
C SER A 133 16.15 8.79 -2.43
N LEU A 134 16.36 7.77 -1.60
CA LEU A 134 15.54 7.60 -0.40
C LEU A 134 15.99 8.55 0.71
N ALA A 135 15.06 9.35 1.21
CA ALA A 135 15.16 10.09 2.47
C ALA A 135 14.79 9.20 3.67
N LYS A 136 13.93 8.20 3.45
CA LYS A 136 13.53 7.19 4.45
C LYS A 136 13.36 5.83 3.77
N SER A 137 13.82 4.77 4.44
CA SER A 137 13.84 3.40 3.91
C SER A 137 13.52 2.37 5.00
N ASN A 138 12.30 2.41 5.54
CA ASN A 138 11.89 1.45 6.55
C ASN A 138 11.35 0.19 5.87
N ILE A 139 12.05 -0.93 6.05
CA ILE A 139 11.62 -2.24 5.57
C ILE A 139 11.43 -3.16 6.77
N TYR A 140 10.32 -3.90 6.78
CA TYR A 140 9.92 -4.75 7.90
C TYR A 140 9.89 -6.23 7.49
N MET A 141 10.42 -7.08 8.37
CA MET A 141 10.40 -8.53 8.20
C MET A 141 9.00 -9.10 8.38
N ALA A 142 8.72 -10.17 7.63
CA ALA A 142 7.53 -10.99 7.77
C ALA A 142 7.59 -11.95 8.97
N ASP A 143 7.93 -11.43 10.15
CA ASP A 143 8.12 -12.20 11.38
C ASP A 143 7.01 -12.03 12.41
N GLY A 144 5.99 -11.23 12.08
CA GLY A 144 4.86 -10.90 12.95
C GLY A 144 5.21 -9.97 14.13
N LYS A 145 6.44 -9.47 14.22
CA LYS A 145 6.92 -8.60 15.32
C LYS A 145 7.17 -7.16 14.88
N GLY A 146 7.11 -6.90 13.57
CA GLY A 146 7.42 -5.58 13.01
C GLY A 146 8.93 -5.27 13.08
N THR A 147 9.78 -6.30 12.97
CA THR A 147 11.24 -6.12 13.00
C THR A 147 11.69 -5.33 11.79
N LYS A 148 12.24 -4.13 12.03
CA LYS A 148 12.84 -3.29 11.01
C LYS A 148 14.26 -3.77 10.69
N ILE A 149 14.58 -3.88 9.41
CA ILE A 149 15.93 -4.27 8.95
C ILE A 149 16.65 -3.11 8.24
N PRO A 150 17.99 -3.04 8.34
CA PRO A 150 18.79 -2.10 7.57
C PRO A 150 18.67 -2.39 6.07
N VAL A 151 18.84 -1.36 5.25
CA VAL A 151 18.63 -1.40 3.80
C VAL A 151 19.78 -0.67 3.12
N ASP A 152 20.35 -1.29 2.09
CA ASP A 152 21.31 -0.65 1.21
C ASP A 152 20.54 0.14 0.15
N ILE A 153 21.01 1.36 -0.14
CA ILE A 153 20.26 2.30 -0.97
C ILE A 153 21.16 2.77 -2.09
N SER A 154 20.66 2.65 -3.32
CA SER A 154 21.27 3.31 -4.47
C SER A 154 20.50 4.56 -4.84
N ALA A 155 21.22 5.61 -5.22
CA ALA A 155 20.60 6.81 -5.76
C ALA A 155 20.52 6.74 -7.27
N TYR A 156 19.47 7.32 -7.81
CA TYR A 156 19.24 7.45 -9.24
C TYR A 156 19.72 8.81 -9.72
N THR A 157 20.36 8.87 -10.89
CA THR A 157 20.70 10.14 -11.54
C THR A 157 20.21 10.13 -12.98
N ILE A 158 19.55 11.21 -13.39
CA ILE A 158 19.10 11.45 -14.76
C ILE A 158 19.72 12.75 -15.29
N SER A 159 20.22 12.72 -16.51
CA SER A 159 20.69 13.90 -17.24
C SER A 159 19.63 14.36 -18.24
N VAL A 160 19.11 15.58 -18.06
CA VAL A 160 18.14 16.23 -18.96
C VAL A 160 18.89 17.24 -19.82
N LYS A 161 18.95 16.99 -21.13
CA LYS A 161 19.64 17.89 -22.07
C LYS A 161 18.69 18.97 -22.58
N GLU A 162 19.20 20.19 -22.75
CA GLU A 162 18.48 21.24 -23.46
C GLU A 162 18.59 20.95 -24.97
N ASN A 163 17.52 20.45 -25.58
CA ASN A 163 17.47 20.32 -27.03
C ASN A 163 16.52 21.37 -27.61
N LYS A 164 17.07 22.30 -28.40
CA LYS A 164 16.31 23.35 -29.12
C LYS A 164 15.86 22.92 -30.51
N GLU A 165 16.20 21.71 -30.94
CA GLU A 165 15.78 21.21 -32.24
C GLU A 165 14.47 20.42 -32.12
N ILE A 166 13.40 20.96 -32.70
CA ILE A 166 12.18 20.21 -33.03
C ILE A 166 12.57 19.23 -34.14
N ILE A 167 13.23 18.12 -33.79
CA ILE A 167 13.36 16.99 -34.71
C ILE A 167 12.16 16.09 -34.44
N SER A 168 11.24 16.05 -35.41
CA SER A 168 10.25 14.98 -35.50
C SER A 168 11.00 13.66 -35.72
N LEU A 169 11.43 13.02 -34.64
CA LEU A 169 11.86 11.63 -34.69
C LEU A 169 10.62 10.75 -34.84
N PRO A 170 10.71 9.62 -35.56
CA PRO A 170 9.60 8.69 -35.67
C PRO A 170 9.25 8.22 -34.26
N VAL A 171 7.99 8.43 -33.87
CA VAL A 171 7.42 7.87 -32.64
C VAL A 171 7.68 6.37 -32.68
N SER A 172 8.61 5.91 -31.85
CA SER A 172 8.69 4.49 -31.54
C SER A 172 7.39 4.17 -30.82
N SER A 173 6.47 3.51 -31.51
CA SER A 173 5.18 3.07 -31.00
C SER A 173 5.38 1.98 -29.95
N HIS A 174 5.87 2.34 -28.77
CA HIS A 174 5.23 1.82 -27.58
C HIS A 174 4.06 2.76 -27.36
N SER A 175 2.86 2.28 -27.69
CA SER A 175 1.61 2.99 -27.50
C SER A 175 1.49 3.44 -26.04
N GLN A 176 2.03 4.61 -25.72
CA GLN A 176 1.47 5.43 -24.68
C GLN A 176 0.13 5.88 -25.25
N THR A 177 -0.92 5.15 -24.90
CA THR A 177 -2.26 5.71 -24.95
C THR A 177 -2.18 7.05 -24.23
N PRO A 178 -2.57 8.17 -24.86
CA PRO A 178 -2.71 9.42 -24.15
C PRO A 178 -3.50 9.13 -22.87
N PHE A 179 -3.12 9.72 -21.73
CA PHE A 179 -3.89 9.61 -20.48
C PHE A 179 -5.40 9.88 -20.70
N ASN A 180 -5.77 10.59 -21.77
CA ASN A 180 -7.14 10.87 -22.20
C ASN A 180 -7.84 9.76 -23.04
N SER A 181 -7.25 8.59 -23.26
CA SER A 181 -7.88 7.49 -24.03
C SER A 181 -8.11 6.22 -23.23
N ASP A 182 -7.77 6.19 -21.94
CA ASP A 182 -8.04 5.05 -21.08
C ASP A 182 -9.54 4.80 -20.96
N LYS A 183 -9.94 3.59 -21.34
CA LYS A 183 -11.32 3.07 -21.27
C LYS A 183 -11.46 1.89 -20.29
N SER A 184 -10.37 1.50 -19.64
CA SER A 184 -10.37 0.45 -18.64
C SER A 184 -11.17 0.90 -17.42
N ILE A 185 -12.10 0.05 -16.97
CA ILE A 185 -12.85 0.30 -15.74
C ILE A 185 -11.96 -0.22 -14.59
N PRO A 186 -11.70 0.60 -13.55
CA PRO A 186 -10.88 0.15 -12.43
C PRO A 186 -11.51 -1.07 -11.75
N GLU A 187 -10.68 -2.07 -11.45
CA GLU A 187 -11.09 -3.24 -10.68
C GLU A 187 -11.05 -2.94 -9.18
N LEU A 188 -12.00 -3.52 -8.44
CA LEU A 188 -12.15 -3.30 -7.00
C LEU A 188 -12.45 -4.61 -6.26
N PHE A 189 -11.56 -4.95 -5.35
CA PHE A 189 -11.67 -6.08 -4.43
C PHE A 189 -11.87 -5.53 -3.02
N VAL A 190 -12.82 -6.09 -2.28
CA VAL A 190 -13.14 -5.62 -0.94
C VAL A 190 -13.44 -6.85 -0.09
N GLU A 191 -12.83 -6.91 1.08
CA GLU A 191 -12.98 -8.02 2.02
C GLU A 191 -13.03 -7.49 3.46
N LYS A 192 -13.69 -8.24 4.34
CA LYS A 192 -13.65 -7.99 5.79
C LYS A 192 -12.49 -8.77 6.40
N ALA A 193 -11.58 -8.07 7.08
CA ALA A 193 -10.46 -8.65 7.79
C ALA A 193 -10.53 -8.37 9.30
N GLN A 194 -9.64 -8.98 10.07
CA GLN A 194 -9.43 -8.63 11.48
C GLN A 194 -8.07 -7.94 11.63
N SER A 195 -8.01 -6.91 12.46
CA SER A 195 -6.75 -6.25 12.81
C SER A 195 -5.82 -7.24 13.51
N PRO A 196 -4.58 -7.43 13.04
CA PRO A 196 -3.62 -8.34 13.65
C PRO A 196 -3.09 -7.83 15.00
N VAL A 197 -3.27 -6.54 15.31
CA VAL A 197 -2.79 -5.90 16.54
C VAL A 197 -3.92 -5.73 17.55
N GLU A 198 -5.06 -5.21 17.11
CA GLU A 198 -6.14 -4.77 18.02
C GLU A 198 -7.37 -5.70 18.01
N GLY A 199 -7.41 -6.69 17.12
CA GLY A 199 -8.57 -7.59 16.97
C GLY A 199 -9.85 -6.93 16.45
N SER A 200 -9.82 -5.63 16.16
CA SER A 200 -10.94 -4.90 15.57
C SER A 200 -11.23 -5.37 14.15
N SER A 201 -12.50 -5.44 13.76
CA SER A 201 -12.86 -5.71 12.37
C SER A 201 -12.49 -4.53 11.45
N LEU A 202 -11.86 -4.87 10.33
CA LEU A 202 -11.45 -3.95 9.28
C LEU A 202 -12.17 -4.30 7.98
N ILE A 203 -12.30 -3.32 7.11
CA ILE A 203 -12.53 -3.56 5.68
C ILE A 203 -11.22 -3.26 4.96
N VAL A 204 -10.70 -4.26 4.28
CA VAL A 204 -9.56 -4.14 3.38
C VAL A 204 -10.06 -4.08 1.94
N PHE A 205 -9.43 -3.24 1.12
CA PHE A 205 -9.81 -3.15 -0.28
C PHE A 205 -8.61 -2.90 -1.18
N TYR A 206 -8.55 -3.62 -2.29
CA TYR A 206 -7.53 -3.44 -3.31
C TYR A 206 -8.19 -2.91 -4.57
N ALA A 207 -7.57 -1.92 -5.20
CA ALA A 207 -8.02 -1.41 -6.48
C ALA A 207 -6.85 -1.31 -7.44
N THR A 208 -7.11 -1.69 -8.69
CA THR A 208 -6.13 -1.65 -9.77
C THR A 208 -6.82 -1.16 -11.04
N ASP A 209 -6.08 -0.47 -11.88
CA ASP A 209 -6.53 -0.02 -13.18
C ASP A 209 -5.41 -0.35 -14.17
N ALA A 210 -5.77 -0.90 -15.32
CA ALA A 210 -4.79 -1.47 -16.25
C ALA A 210 -4.03 -0.40 -17.04
N GLU A 211 -4.47 0.86 -16.98
CA GLU A 211 -3.94 1.94 -17.79
C GLU A 211 -3.64 3.20 -16.96
N SER A 212 -4.62 4.08 -16.69
CA SER A 212 -4.36 5.40 -16.09
C SER A 212 -4.11 5.36 -14.59
N GLY A 213 -4.33 4.21 -13.94
CA GLY A 213 -4.12 4.04 -12.51
C GLY A 213 -5.24 4.66 -11.66
N ILE A 214 -5.15 4.48 -10.35
CA ILE A 214 -6.22 4.89 -9.41
C ILE A 214 -6.06 6.35 -8.97
N LYS A 215 -7.12 7.14 -9.13
CA LYS A 215 -7.19 8.52 -8.67
C LYS A 215 -7.70 8.64 -7.24
N GLN A 216 -8.80 7.96 -6.93
CA GLN A 216 -9.46 8.06 -5.64
C GLN A 216 -10.27 6.82 -5.29
N THR A 217 -10.40 6.58 -3.98
CA THR A 217 -11.22 5.53 -3.39
C THR A 217 -12.11 6.13 -2.32
N GLN A 218 -13.41 5.83 -2.39
CA GLN A 218 -14.44 6.39 -1.52
C GLN A 218 -15.30 5.29 -0.92
N MET A 219 -15.85 5.53 0.26
CA MET A 219 -16.79 4.64 0.93
C MET A 219 -18.03 5.43 1.37
N ARG A 220 -19.19 4.77 1.34
CA ARG A 220 -20.39 5.22 2.05
C ARG A 220 -21.09 4.05 2.71
N THR A 221 -21.91 4.34 3.71
CA THR A 221 -22.55 3.30 4.53
C THR A 221 -24.04 3.55 4.67
N LYS A 222 -24.80 2.47 4.81
CA LYS A 222 -26.22 2.51 5.15
C LYS A 222 -26.43 1.74 6.45
N LYS A 223 -26.89 2.47 7.48
CA LYS A 223 -27.21 1.93 8.81
C LYS A 223 -28.70 1.62 8.99
N TRP A 224 -29.57 2.27 8.22
CA TRP A 224 -31.03 2.06 8.25
C TRP A 224 -31.59 2.10 6.83
N TRP A 225 -32.04 3.26 6.34
CA TRP A 225 -32.72 3.36 5.04
C TRP A 225 -31.92 4.14 4.01
N THR A 226 -31.16 5.13 4.46
CA THR A 226 -30.40 6.07 3.61
C THR A 226 -28.89 5.83 3.71
N PHE A 227 -28.20 6.11 2.61
CA PHE A 227 -26.74 6.13 2.60
C PHE A 227 -26.21 7.42 3.21
N SER A 228 -25.05 7.34 3.85
CA SER A 228 -24.23 8.51 4.15
C SER A 228 -23.71 9.17 2.87
N SER A 229 -23.14 10.36 3.00
CA SER A 229 -22.28 10.93 1.96
C SER A 229 -21.11 10.00 1.65
N TRP A 230 -20.60 10.11 0.42
CA TRP A 230 -19.31 9.53 0.05
C TRP A 230 -18.21 10.21 0.86
N GLN A 231 -17.26 9.40 1.34
CA GLN A 231 -16.08 9.85 2.08
C GLN A 231 -14.85 9.20 1.46
N ASP A 232 -13.78 9.96 1.27
CA ASP A 232 -12.51 9.41 0.79
C ASP A 232 -11.94 8.47 1.86
N VAL A 233 -11.42 7.33 1.42
CA VAL A 233 -10.90 6.29 2.30
C VAL A 233 -9.57 5.75 1.79
N VAL A 234 -8.73 5.35 2.73
CA VAL A 234 -7.48 4.61 2.48
C VAL A 234 -7.61 3.21 3.07
N ASN A 235 -6.93 2.23 2.50
CA ASN A 235 -6.94 0.86 2.99
C ASN A 235 -5.94 0.71 4.16
N PRO A 236 -6.27 0.05 5.29
CA PRO A 236 -7.58 -0.45 5.69
C PRO A 236 -8.47 0.61 6.31
N VAL A 237 -9.78 0.35 6.28
CA VAL A 237 -10.80 1.17 6.95
C VAL A 237 -11.36 0.39 8.13
N LEU A 238 -11.63 1.08 9.24
CA LEU A 238 -12.35 0.48 10.36
C LEU A 238 -13.74 0.03 9.91
N TYR A 239 -14.16 -1.17 10.32
CA TYR A 239 -15.51 -1.66 10.04
C TYR A 239 -16.56 -0.69 10.62
N PRO A 240 -17.48 -0.15 9.80
CA PRO A 240 -18.46 0.82 10.27
C PRO A 240 -19.56 0.12 11.06
N ASN A 241 -19.43 0.13 12.39
CA ASN A 241 -20.36 -0.54 13.29
C ASN A 241 -21.83 -0.18 13.01
N GLY A 242 -22.65 -1.23 12.88
CA GLY A 242 -24.07 -1.17 12.58
C GLY A 242 -24.41 -0.84 11.13
N ALA A 243 -23.46 -0.71 10.21
CA ALA A 243 -23.78 -0.63 8.79
C ALA A 243 -24.20 -2.01 8.29
N TRP A 244 -25.36 -2.09 7.64
CA TRP A 244 -25.82 -3.32 7.00
C TRP A 244 -25.56 -3.32 5.50
N SER A 245 -25.24 -2.17 4.91
CA SER A 245 -24.74 -2.06 3.54
C SER A 245 -23.59 -1.07 3.52
N ILE A 246 -22.51 -1.46 2.84
CA ILE A 246 -21.33 -0.64 2.61
C ILE A 246 -21.10 -0.61 1.11
N GLU A 247 -20.90 0.56 0.55
CA GLU A 247 -20.50 0.73 -0.84
C GLU A 247 -19.11 1.34 -0.90
N PHE A 248 -18.26 0.74 -1.72
CA PHE A 248 -16.95 1.26 -2.09
C PHE A 248 -17.00 1.72 -3.53
N LYS A 249 -16.39 2.86 -3.81
CA LYS A 249 -16.25 3.42 -5.14
C LYS A 249 -14.78 3.67 -5.41
N VAL A 250 -14.29 3.22 -6.55
CA VAL A 250 -12.98 3.59 -7.06
C VAL A 250 -13.16 4.37 -8.35
N ALA A 251 -12.35 5.41 -8.55
CA ALA A 251 -12.24 6.13 -9.80
C ALA A 251 -10.80 6.17 -10.28
N ASN A 252 -10.58 5.97 -11.58
CA ASN A 252 -9.27 6.12 -12.20
C ASN A 252 -8.99 7.58 -12.57
N ASN A 253 -7.83 7.86 -13.16
CA ASN A 253 -7.42 9.23 -13.48
C ASN A 253 -8.22 9.88 -14.62
N THR A 254 -8.93 9.10 -15.43
CA THR A 254 -9.87 9.60 -16.45
C THR A 254 -11.29 9.82 -15.92
N GLY A 255 -11.57 9.35 -14.70
CA GLY A 255 -12.86 9.49 -14.04
C GLY A 255 -13.84 8.35 -14.28
N LEU A 256 -13.41 7.24 -14.89
CA LEU A 256 -14.19 6.01 -14.93
C LEU A 256 -14.29 5.42 -13.52
N GLU A 257 -15.49 4.99 -13.15
CA GLU A 257 -15.80 4.55 -11.80
C GLU A 257 -16.27 3.09 -11.75
N ASN A 258 -15.92 2.40 -10.68
CA ASN A 258 -16.47 1.10 -10.31
C ASN A 258 -16.98 1.16 -8.87
N ILE A 259 -18.20 0.65 -8.63
CA ILE A 259 -18.83 0.62 -7.31
C ILE A 259 -19.10 -0.84 -6.92
N LYS A 260 -18.61 -1.22 -5.73
CA LYS A 260 -18.86 -2.54 -5.13
C LYS A 260 -19.64 -2.41 -3.83
N SER A 261 -20.67 -3.24 -3.69
CA SER A 261 -21.52 -3.29 -2.50
C SER A 261 -21.24 -4.54 -1.67
N ILE A 262 -21.20 -4.38 -0.34
CA ILE A 262 -21.19 -5.49 0.62
C ILE A 262 -22.38 -5.35 1.56
N PHE A 263 -23.03 -6.47 1.84
CA PHE A 263 -24.21 -6.53 2.71
C PHE A 263 -23.96 -7.37 3.96
N TYR A 264 -24.38 -6.83 5.10
CA TYR A 264 -24.37 -7.47 6.42
C TYR A 264 -25.81 -7.51 6.97
N PHE A 265 -26.68 -8.30 6.34
CA PHE A 265 -28.11 -8.34 6.68
C PHE A 265 -28.39 -8.69 8.14
N LEU A 266 -27.50 -9.42 8.81
CA LEU A 266 -27.64 -9.71 10.24
C LEU A 266 -27.67 -8.43 11.10
N GLU A 267 -26.92 -7.39 10.72
CA GLU A 267 -26.95 -6.09 11.41
C GLU A 267 -28.29 -5.37 11.23
N LEU A 268 -28.92 -5.51 10.07
CA LEU A 268 -30.27 -5.00 9.83
C LEU A 268 -31.30 -5.80 10.64
N CYS A 269 -31.22 -7.13 10.63
CA CYS A 269 -32.14 -8.00 11.37
C CYS A 269 -32.13 -7.70 12.87
N LYS A 270 -30.95 -7.54 13.50
CA LYS A 270 -30.83 -7.17 14.92
C LYS A 270 -31.59 -5.88 15.22
N LYS A 271 -31.43 -4.86 14.37
CA LYS A 271 -32.09 -3.57 14.52
C LYS A 271 -33.60 -3.65 14.36
N VAL A 272 -34.07 -4.38 13.35
CA VAL A 272 -35.51 -4.61 13.13
C VAL A 272 -36.12 -5.37 14.31
N LEU A 273 -35.46 -6.41 14.82
CA LEU A 273 -35.93 -7.17 15.99
C LEU A 273 -36.06 -6.29 17.24
N ILE A 274 -35.10 -5.39 17.48
CA ILE A 274 -35.19 -4.42 18.59
C ILE A 274 -36.42 -3.53 18.43
N VAL A 275 -36.67 -2.99 17.23
CA VAL A 275 -37.87 -2.16 16.96
C VAL A 275 -39.15 -2.97 17.17
N LEU A 276 -39.22 -4.19 16.63
CA LEU A 276 -40.38 -5.06 16.78
C LEU A 276 -40.64 -5.42 18.25
N PHE A 277 -39.59 -5.64 19.04
CA PHE A 277 -39.71 -5.89 20.48
C PHE A 277 -40.35 -4.70 21.22
N PHE A 278 -39.93 -3.47 20.94
CA PHE A 278 -40.54 -2.28 21.53
C PHE A 278 -41.98 -2.05 21.06
N VAL A 279 -42.27 -2.31 19.78
CA VAL A 279 -43.64 -2.26 19.25
C VAL A 279 -44.53 -3.29 19.96
N PHE A 280 -44.03 -4.51 20.16
CA PHE A 280 -44.75 -5.56 20.87
C PHE A 280 -45.05 -5.17 22.33
N ILE A 281 -44.06 -4.63 23.06
CA ILE A 281 -44.27 -4.13 24.43
C ILE A 281 -45.35 -3.03 24.45
N LEU A 282 -45.29 -2.09 23.51
CA LEU A 282 -46.26 -1.01 23.42
C LEU A 282 -47.68 -1.55 23.20
N VAL A 283 -47.86 -2.46 22.23
CA VAL A 283 -49.15 -3.11 21.95
C VAL A 283 -49.65 -3.87 23.17
N PHE A 284 -48.78 -4.60 23.86
CA PHE A 284 -49.12 -5.33 25.08
C PHE A 284 -49.58 -4.40 26.21
N ILE A 285 -48.90 -3.28 26.43
CA ILE A 285 -49.30 -2.26 27.42
C ILE A 285 -50.66 -1.68 27.06
N VAL A 286 -50.88 -1.29 25.81
CA VAL A 286 -52.17 -0.75 25.34
C VAL A 286 -53.30 -1.76 25.54
N PHE A 287 -53.07 -3.03 25.20
CA PHE A 287 -54.04 -4.11 25.41
C PHE A 287 -54.39 -4.29 26.89
N LYS A 288 -53.38 -4.27 27.78
CA LYS A 288 -53.59 -4.38 29.23
C LYS A 288 -54.38 -3.21 29.80
N VAL A 289 -54.07 -1.97 29.37
CA VAL A 289 -54.80 -0.77 29.81
C VAL A 289 -56.25 -0.79 29.32
N TYR A 290 -56.48 -1.22 28.08
CA TYR A 290 -57.83 -1.34 27.52
C TYR A 290 -58.69 -2.35 28.30
N ASN A 291 -58.14 -3.53 28.60
CA ASN A 291 -58.87 -4.57 29.32
C ASN A 291 -59.14 -4.21 30.80
N ASN A 292 -58.24 -3.45 31.45
CA ASN A 292 -58.44 -3.02 32.84
C ASN A 292 -59.46 -1.88 33.00
N ARG A 293 -59.95 -1.29 31.90
CA ARG A 293 -60.99 -0.24 31.92
C ARG A 293 -62.40 -0.77 31.64
N LYS A 294 -62.54 -2.06 31.33
CA LYS A 294 -63.82 -2.76 31.25
C LYS A 294 -64.08 -3.52 32.55
#